data_AF-A0A8C5KSG8-F1
#
_entry.id   AF-A0A8C5KSG8-F1
#
_cell.length_a   1.000
_cell.length_b   1.000
_cell.length_c   1.000
_cell.angle_alpha   90.00
_cell.angle_beta   90.00
_cell.angle_gamma   90.00
#
_symmetry.space_group_name_H-M   'P 1'
#
loop_
_entity.id
_entity.type
_entity.pdbx_description
1 polymer ?
#
loop_
_entity_poly.entity_id
_entity_poly.type
_entity_poly.pdbx_seq_one_letter_code
_entity_poly.pdbx_strand_id
1 'polypeptide(L)'
;MESVALYSFQATESDELAFNKGDTLKILNMEDDQNWYKAELRGAEGFVPKNYIRVKPHPWYSGRISRQLAEEILMQRNHLGAFLVRESESSPGEFSISVNYGDQVQHFKVLREASGKYFLWEEKFNSLNELVDFYRTTTIAKRRQIFLRDEQPLLMPPRASFAQAQFDFSAQDSSQLSLRRGDIVEVVERADPHWWRGRAGGRLGFFPRSYVQPVHL
;
A
#
# COMPACT_ATOMS: atom_id res chain seq x y z
N MET A 1 8.77 -7.20 6.66
CA MET A 1 7.93 -6.00 6.50
C MET A 1 7.82 -5.28 7.83
N GLU A 2 7.65 -3.96 7.86
CA GLU A 2 7.35 -3.27 9.12
C GLU A 2 5.85 -3.29 9.44
N SER A 3 5.53 -3.43 10.73
CA SER A 3 4.20 -3.23 11.27
C SER A 3 4.26 -2.30 12.48
N VAL A 4 3.12 -1.69 12.81
CA VAL A 4 2.96 -0.90 14.04
C VAL A 4 1.98 -1.61 14.95
N ALA A 5 2.35 -1.79 16.22
CA ALA A 5 1.44 -2.29 17.24
C ALA A 5 0.28 -1.31 17.48
N LEU A 6 -0.95 -1.78 17.24
CA LEU A 6 -2.18 -1.06 17.54
C LEU A 6 -2.53 -1.14 19.03
N TYR A 7 -2.13 -2.23 19.67
CA TYR A 7 -2.35 -2.53 21.09
C TYR A 7 -1.07 -3.10 21.71
N SER A 8 -0.97 -3.09 23.05
CA SER A 8 0.08 -3.83 23.74
C SER A 8 -0.29 -5.31 23.84
N PHE A 9 0.71 -6.19 23.81
CA PHE A 9 0.56 -7.62 23.92
C PHE A 9 1.59 -8.19 24.90
N GLN A 10 1.12 -8.98 25.86
CA GLN A 10 1.98 -9.73 26.77
C GLN A 10 2.07 -11.16 26.28
N ALA A 11 3.29 -11.67 26.15
CA ALA A 11 3.52 -13.07 25.80
C ALA A 11 2.98 -13.97 26.93
N THR A 12 2.12 -14.89 26.56
CA THR A 12 1.57 -15.96 27.37
C THR A 12 2.29 -17.28 27.13
N GLU A 13 2.84 -17.47 25.93
CA GLU A 13 3.66 -18.63 25.55
C GLU A 13 5.12 -18.24 25.29
N SER A 14 6.02 -19.21 25.32
CA SER A 14 7.47 -18.98 25.22
C SER A 14 7.97 -18.58 23.84
N ASP A 15 7.18 -18.87 22.81
CA ASP A 15 7.43 -18.56 21.40
C ASP A 15 6.71 -17.28 20.94
N GLU A 16 5.96 -16.62 21.82
CA GLU A 16 5.30 -15.35 21.57
C GLU A 16 6.22 -14.15 21.84
N LEU A 17 6.05 -13.09 21.06
CA LEU A 17 6.82 -11.86 21.20
C LEU A 17 5.97 -10.79 21.89
N ALA A 18 6.37 -10.37 23.09
CA ALA A 18 5.72 -9.26 23.80
C ALA A 18 6.09 -7.90 23.19
N PHE A 19 5.12 -6.98 23.12
CA PHE A 19 5.31 -5.63 22.58
C PHE A 19 4.32 -4.63 23.17
N ASN A 20 4.64 -3.34 23.09
CA ASN A 20 3.77 -2.25 23.52
C ASN A 20 3.07 -1.59 22.33
N LYS A 21 1.89 -1.02 22.58
CA LYS A 21 1.20 -0.16 21.61
C LYS A 21 2.16 0.91 21.08
N GLY A 22 2.25 1.02 19.76
CA GLY A 22 3.14 1.96 19.08
C GLY A 22 4.52 1.41 18.74
N ASP A 23 4.93 0.24 19.27
CA ASP A 23 6.17 -0.41 18.83
C ASP A 23 6.13 -0.71 17.32
N THR A 24 7.27 -0.55 16.66
CA THR A 24 7.44 -0.95 15.25
C THR A 24 8.09 -2.33 15.22
N LEU A 25 7.37 -3.32 14.70
CA LEU A 25 7.82 -4.70 14.62
C LEU A 25 8.24 -5.05 13.19
N LYS A 26 9.25 -5.89 13.07
CA LYS A 26 9.69 -6.44 11.79
C LYS A 26 9.04 -7.80 11.59
N ILE A 27 8.03 -7.87 10.73
CA ILE A 27 7.39 -9.11 10.31
C ILE A 27 8.36 -9.94 9.46
N LEU A 28 8.66 -11.14 9.95
CA LEU A 28 9.56 -12.13 9.37
C LEU A 28 8.82 -13.17 8.52
N ASN A 29 7.65 -13.61 8.96
CA ASN A 29 6.81 -14.57 8.24
C ASN A 29 5.31 -14.24 8.43
N MET A 30 4.54 -14.34 7.35
CA MET A 30 3.10 -14.06 7.33
C MET A 30 2.23 -15.31 7.11
N GLU A 31 2.85 -16.47 6.92
CA GLU A 31 2.22 -17.63 6.27
C GLU A 31 1.99 -18.84 7.16
N ASP A 32 2.64 -18.89 8.33
CA ASP A 32 2.63 -20.10 9.16
C ASP A 32 1.26 -20.33 9.84
N ASP A 33 0.47 -19.28 10.04
CA ASP A 33 -0.80 -19.36 10.77
C ASP A 33 -1.81 -18.30 10.28
N GLN A 34 -3.12 -18.54 10.42
CA GLN A 34 -4.16 -17.58 10.01
C GLN A 34 -4.26 -16.36 10.94
N ASN A 35 -3.84 -16.49 12.19
CA ASN A 35 -4.05 -15.53 13.26
C ASN A 35 -2.74 -14.94 13.81
N TRP A 36 -1.60 -15.54 13.50
CA TRP A 36 -0.28 -15.10 13.99
C TRP A 36 0.69 -14.74 12.85
N TYR A 37 1.57 -13.79 13.12
CA TYR A 37 2.76 -13.51 12.31
C TYR A 37 4.01 -13.79 13.12
N LYS A 38 5.05 -14.33 12.49
CA LYS A 38 6.38 -14.34 13.11
C LYS A 38 7.01 -12.97 12.93
N ALA A 39 7.46 -12.36 14.01
CA ALA A 39 8.03 -11.02 14.02
C ALA A 39 9.30 -10.96 14.86
N GLU A 40 10.04 -9.87 14.66
CA GLU A 40 11.24 -9.50 15.41
C GLU A 40 11.05 -8.11 16.00
N LEU A 41 11.39 -7.95 17.28
CA LEU A 41 11.42 -6.66 17.99
C LEU A 41 12.66 -6.61 18.87
N ARG A 42 13.54 -5.62 18.63
CA ARG A 42 14.75 -5.37 19.44
C ARG A 42 15.67 -6.61 19.55
N GLY A 43 15.76 -7.41 18.48
CA GLY A 43 16.58 -8.63 18.42
C GLY A 43 15.93 -9.87 19.02
N ALA A 44 14.73 -9.77 19.61
CA ALA A 44 13.94 -10.93 20.02
C ALA A 44 12.96 -11.31 18.90
N GLU A 45 12.86 -12.60 18.58
CA GLU A 45 11.89 -13.15 17.64
C GLU A 45 10.77 -13.89 18.37
N GLY A 46 9.56 -13.85 17.80
CA GLY A 46 8.43 -14.65 18.28
C GLY A 46 7.15 -14.36 17.50
N PHE A 47 6.06 -15.01 17.89
CA PHE A 47 4.76 -14.84 17.26
C PHE A 47 4.01 -13.64 17.84
N VAL A 48 3.34 -12.90 16.95
CA VAL A 48 2.51 -11.75 17.29
C VAL A 48 1.11 -11.88 16.68
N PRO A 49 0.03 -11.51 17.38
CA PRO A 49 -1.32 -11.62 16.84
C PRO A 49 -1.53 -10.65 15.68
N LYS A 50 -2.06 -11.12 14.56
CA LYS A 50 -2.28 -10.30 13.35
C LYS A 50 -3.20 -9.11 13.61
N ASN A 51 -4.24 -9.29 14.43
CA ASN A 51 -5.21 -8.25 14.78
C ASN A 51 -4.66 -7.20 15.77
N TYR A 52 -3.47 -7.42 16.34
CA TYR A 52 -2.82 -6.49 17.27
C TYR A 52 -1.87 -5.52 16.59
N ILE A 53 -1.59 -5.76 15.32
CA ILE A 53 -0.62 -5.00 14.55
C ILE A 53 -1.25 -4.55 13.24
N ARG A 54 -0.83 -3.37 12.78
CA ARG A 54 -1.12 -2.92 11.41
C ARG A 54 0.19 -3.02 10.64
N VAL A 55 0.30 -4.02 9.78
CA VAL A 55 1.37 -4.06 8.78
C VAL A 55 1.26 -2.77 7.98
N LYS A 56 2.33 -1.99 7.93
CA LYS A 56 2.33 -0.76 7.14
C LYS A 56 2.12 -1.19 5.68
N PRO A 57 1.00 -0.82 5.03
CA PRO A 57 0.85 -1.10 3.62
C PRO A 57 1.94 -0.31 2.90
N HIS A 58 2.90 -1.03 2.35
CA HIS A 58 3.86 -0.41 1.46
C HIS A 58 3.30 -0.49 0.05
N PRO A 59 3.12 0.65 -0.66
CA PRO A 59 2.59 0.67 -2.03
C PRO A 59 3.35 -0.27 -2.98
N TRP A 60 4.61 -0.53 -2.66
CA TRP A 60 5.48 -1.43 -3.41
C TRP A 60 5.34 -2.91 -3.06
N TYR A 61 4.71 -3.31 -1.94
CA TYR A 61 4.55 -4.73 -1.59
C TYR A 61 3.26 -5.30 -2.16
N SER A 62 3.36 -6.27 -3.06
CA SER A 62 2.21 -6.89 -3.73
C SER A 62 1.91 -8.31 -3.25
N GLY A 63 2.63 -8.83 -2.25
CA GLY A 63 2.39 -10.18 -1.71
C GLY A 63 2.60 -11.30 -2.75
N ARG A 64 1.74 -12.32 -2.67
CA ARG A 64 1.69 -13.46 -3.60
C ARG A 64 1.05 -13.07 -4.92
N ILE A 65 1.82 -12.46 -5.80
CA ILE A 65 1.46 -12.29 -7.21
C ILE A 65 2.44 -13.04 -8.10
N SER A 66 1.94 -13.52 -9.25
CA SER A 66 2.78 -14.23 -10.19
C SER A 66 3.80 -13.30 -10.85
N ARG A 67 4.89 -13.88 -11.35
CA ARG A 67 5.86 -13.17 -12.18
C ARG A 67 5.18 -12.49 -13.36
N GLN A 68 4.29 -13.19 -14.04
CA GLN A 68 3.56 -12.70 -15.21
C GLN A 68 2.66 -11.51 -14.84
N LEU A 69 1.90 -11.63 -13.74
CA LEU A 69 1.05 -10.53 -13.26
C LEU A 69 1.89 -9.31 -12.86
N ALA A 70 3.07 -9.51 -12.27
CA ALA A 70 4.00 -8.43 -11.97
C ALA A 70 4.50 -7.72 -13.24
N GLU A 71 4.79 -8.47 -14.30
CA GLU A 71 5.17 -7.91 -15.60
C GLU A 71 4.04 -7.05 -16.17
N GLU A 72 2.80 -7.56 -16.18
CA GLU A 72 1.61 -6.83 -16.65
C GLU A 72 1.38 -5.52 -15.89
N ILE A 73 1.40 -5.55 -14.56
CA ILE A 73 1.22 -4.37 -13.71
C ILE A 73 2.30 -3.32 -13.99
N LEU A 74 3.56 -3.74 -14.02
CA LEU A 74 4.68 -2.82 -14.17
C LEU A 74 4.75 -2.22 -15.57
N MET A 75 4.36 -2.97 -16.61
CA MET A 75 4.25 -2.44 -17.96
C MET A 75 3.15 -1.37 -18.09
N GLN A 76 2.03 -1.54 -17.40
CA GLN A 76 0.97 -0.52 -17.38
C GLN A 76 1.40 0.79 -16.71
N ARG A 77 2.25 0.72 -15.67
CA ARG A 77 2.79 1.91 -14.97
C ARG A 77 3.67 2.78 -15.88
N ASN A 78 4.24 2.19 -16.94
CA ASN A 78 4.97 2.86 -18.03
C ASN A 78 5.96 3.97 -17.59
N HIS A 79 6.70 3.74 -16.50
CA HIS A 79 7.79 4.62 -16.11
C HIS A 79 9.01 3.81 -15.65
N LEU A 80 10.19 4.30 -16.03
CA LEU A 80 11.47 3.65 -15.69
C LEU A 80 11.64 3.59 -14.17
N GLY A 81 12.03 2.42 -13.67
CA GLY A 81 12.25 2.20 -12.24
C GLY A 81 10.97 1.95 -11.44
N ALA A 82 9.79 1.94 -12.07
CA ALA A 82 8.57 1.44 -11.44
C ALA A 82 8.83 0.04 -10.90
N PHE A 83 8.48 -0.22 -9.64
CA PHE A 83 8.80 -1.50 -9.02
C PHE A 83 7.70 -2.02 -8.12
N LEU A 84 7.81 -3.30 -7.81
CA LEU A 84 7.08 -3.95 -6.75
C LEU A 84 7.94 -5.06 -6.14
N VAL A 85 7.66 -5.40 -4.90
CA VAL A 85 8.21 -6.53 -4.18
C VAL A 85 7.10 -7.56 -4.05
N ARG A 86 7.39 -8.78 -4.47
CA ARG A 86 6.47 -9.92 -4.43
C ARG A 86 7.17 -11.11 -3.79
N GLU A 87 6.37 -12.06 -3.38
CA GLU A 87 6.89 -13.37 -2.98
C GLU A 87 7.36 -14.16 -4.20
N SER A 88 8.37 -14.99 -3.99
CA SER A 88 8.98 -15.80 -5.04
C SER A 88 8.18 -17.08 -5.27
N GLU A 89 7.56 -17.21 -6.45
CA GLU A 89 6.82 -18.43 -6.84
C GLU A 89 7.71 -19.68 -6.90
N SER A 90 8.99 -19.50 -7.26
CA SER A 90 9.94 -20.61 -7.40
C SER A 90 10.62 -20.99 -6.09
N SER A 91 10.46 -20.19 -5.03
CA SER A 91 11.21 -20.37 -3.78
C SER A 91 10.38 -19.86 -2.60
N PRO A 92 9.58 -20.74 -1.96
CA PRO A 92 8.75 -20.38 -0.83
C PRO A 92 9.57 -19.72 0.29
N GLY A 93 9.05 -18.61 0.85
CA GLY A 93 9.72 -17.84 1.90
C GLY A 93 10.76 -16.82 1.41
N GLU A 94 11.02 -16.75 0.10
CA GLU A 94 11.92 -15.74 -0.48
C GLU A 94 11.14 -14.64 -1.22
N PHE A 95 11.76 -13.48 -1.39
CA PHE A 95 11.17 -12.33 -2.08
C PHE A 95 11.84 -12.08 -3.43
N SER A 96 11.12 -11.43 -4.32
CA SER A 96 11.63 -10.93 -5.60
C SER A 96 11.20 -9.49 -5.80
N ILE A 97 12.12 -8.64 -6.25
CA ILE A 97 11.84 -7.26 -6.67
C ILE A 97 11.70 -7.26 -8.18
N SER A 98 10.52 -6.90 -8.66
CA SER A 98 10.26 -6.73 -10.09
C SER A 98 10.34 -5.24 -10.42
N VAL A 99 11.09 -4.87 -11.46
CA VAL A 99 11.41 -3.49 -11.80
C VAL A 99 11.24 -3.27 -13.31
N ASN A 100 10.57 -2.19 -13.69
CA ASN A 100 10.40 -1.76 -15.07
C ASN A 100 11.69 -1.11 -15.61
N TYR A 101 12.24 -1.66 -16.70
CA TYR A 101 13.44 -1.18 -17.40
C TYR A 101 13.11 -0.32 -18.64
N GLY A 102 11.84 -0.04 -18.88
CA GLY A 102 11.26 0.74 -19.96
C GLY A 102 10.63 -0.16 -21.02
N ASP A 103 11.40 -1.13 -21.51
CA ASP A 103 11.03 -2.09 -22.55
C ASP A 103 10.65 -3.46 -22.00
N GLN A 104 11.30 -3.86 -20.91
CA GLN A 104 11.11 -5.13 -20.23
C GLN A 104 11.00 -4.94 -18.72
N VAL A 105 10.49 -5.94 -18.02
CA VAL A 105 10.55 -6.00 -16.56
C VAL A 105 11.67 -6.96 -16.17
N GLN A 106 12.53 -6.53 -15.24
CA GLN A 106 13.56 -7.38 -14.65
C GLN A 106 13.19 -7.79 -13.24
N HIS A 107 13.61 -8.99 -12.85
CA HIS A 107 13.32 -9.55 -11.53
C HIS A 107 14.64 -9.80 -10.80
N PHE A 108 14.76 -9.23 -9.60
CA PHE A 108 15.88 -9.40 -8.70
C PHE A 108 15.46 -10.30 -7.56
N LYS A 109 16.15 -11.42 -7.41
CA LYS A 109 15.95 -12.31 -6.28
C LYS A 109 16.50 -11.66 -5.01
N VAL A 110 15.66 -11.51 -3.99
CA VAL A 110 16.10 -11.07 -2.67
C VAL A 110 16.60 -12.27 -1.90
N LEU A 111 17.88 -12.24 -1.55
CA LEU A 111 18.51 -13.27 -0.75
C LEU A 111 18.44 -12.87 0.73
N ARG A 112 18.39 -13.88 1.59
CA ARG A 112 18.39 -13.73 3.05
C ARG A 112 19.50 -14.56 3.65
N GLU A 113 20.36 -13.96 4.47
CA GLU A 113 21.39 -14.70 5.21
C GLU A 113 20.79 -15.42 6.43
N ALA A 114 21.55 -16.38 6.97
CA ALA A 114 21.18 -17.05 8.23
C ALA A 114 21.01 -16.08 9.41
N SER A 115 21.71 -14.94 9.38
CA SER A 115 21.56 -13.84 10.35
C SER A 115 20.25 -13.03 10.20
N GLY A 116 19.44 -13.32 9.17
CA GLY A 116 18.18 -12.64 8.92
C GLY A 116 18.27 -11.36 8.08
N LYS A 117 19.47 -10.99 7.59
CA LYS A 117 19.69 -9.82 6.72
C LYS A 117 19.33 -10.10 5.27
N TYR A 118 18.79 -9.08 4.58
CA TYR A 118 18.37 -9.12 3.18
C TYR A 118 19.40 -8.45 2.27
N PHE A 119 19.59 -8.97 1.07
CA PHE A 119 20.50 -8.38 0.08
C PHE A 119 20.16 -8.80 -1.35
N LEU A 120 20.59 -8.01 -2.33
CA LEU A 120 20.60 -8.36 -3.75
C LEU A 120 22.04 -8.59 -4.26
N TRP A 121 22.97 -7.79 -3.76
CA TRP A 121 24.36 -7.73 -4.18
C TRP A 121 25.29 -7.79 -2.96
N GLU A 122 26.21 -6.84 -2.78
CA GLU A 122 27.16 -6.82 -1.66
C GLU A 122 26.57 -6.20 -0.38
N GLU A 123 25.69 -5.20 -0.55
CA GLU A 123 25.07 -4.47 0.57
C GLU A 123 23.97 -5.29 1.26
N LYS A 124 23.98 -5.25 2.60
CA LYS A 124 23.09 -6.05 3.47
C LYS A 124 22.23 -5.18 4.36
N PHE A 125 20.95 -5.53 4.45
CA PHE A 125 19.92 -4.72 5.09
C PHE A 125 19.18 -5.51 6.17
N ASN A 126 18.73 -4.83 7.23
CA ASN A 126 17.98 -5.49 8.29
C ASN A 126 16.52 -5.74 7.89
N SER A 127 16.02 -5.05 6.87
CA SER A 127 14.65 -5.20 6.39
C SER A 127 14.55 -4.97 4.88
N LEU A 128 13.46 -5.46 4.27
CA LEU A 128 13.11 -5.12 2.88
C LEU A 128 12.91 -3.61 2.70
N ASN A 129 12.47 -2.91 3.73
CA ASN A 129 12.29 -1.46 3.74
C ASN A 129 13.62 -0.74 3.54
N GLU A 130 14.62 -1.05 4.37
CA GLU A 130 15.97 -0.49 4.24
C GLU A 130 16.57 -0.79 2.86
N LEU A 131 16.37 -2.01 2.36
CA LEU A 131 16.83 -2.43 1.04
C LEU A 131 16.17 -1.59 -0.06
N VAL A 132 14.85 -1.41 -0.02
CA VAL A 132 14.11 -0.59 -0.98
C VAL A 132 14.56 0.86 -0.91
N ASP A 133 14.65 1.42 0.29
CA ASP A 133 15.07 2.81 0.52
C ASP A 133 16.46 3.08 -0.06
N PHE A 134 17.40 2.15 0.14
CA PHE A 134 18.73 2.23 -0.43
C PHE A 134 18.72 2.30 -1.96
N TYR A 135 17.95 1.42 -2.62
CA TYR A 135 17.90 1.38 -4.09
C TYR A 135 17.02 2.48 -4.72
N ARG A 136 16.38 3.35 -3.92
CA ARG A 136 15.80 4.61 -4.43
C ARG A 136 16.86 5.64 -4.78
N THR A 137 18.00 5.61 -4.10
CA THR A 137 19.12 6.55 -4.32
C THR A 137 20.36 5.89 -4.92
N THR A 138 20.44 4.56 -4.84
CA THR A 138 21.53 3.76 -5.40
C THR A 138 21.01 2.88 -6.54
N THR A 139 21.78 2.72 -7.61
CA THR A 139 21.33 1.89 -8.74
C THR A 139 21.15 0.43 -8.34
N ILE A 140 20.02 -0.17 -8.72
CA ILE A 140 19.77 -1.61 -8.53
C ILE A 140 20.45 -2.45 -9.62
N ALA A 141 20.75 -1.86 -10.79
CA ALA A 141 21.33 -2.57 -11.92
C ALA A 141 22.85 -2.37 -12.03
N LYS A 142 23.54 -3.40 -12.55
CA LYS A 142 25.00 -3.40 -12.76
C LYS A 142 25.49 -2.58 -13.96
N ARG A 143 24.66 -2.46 -15.01
CA ARG A 143 25.08 -1.90 -16.32
C ARG A 143 24.39 -0.59 -16.70
N ARG A 144 23.27 -0.27 -16.05
CA ARG A 144 22.44 0.91 -16.33
C ARG A 144 22.04 1.55 -15.01
N GLN A 145 21.95 2.87 -14.97
CA GLN A 145 21.45 3.56 -13.78
C GLN A 145 19.93 3.40 -13.70
N ILE A 146 19.47 2.51 -12.82
CA ILE A 146 18.06 2.25 -12.55
C ILE A 146 17.85 2.38 -11.05
N PHE A 147 16.98 3.29 -10.65
CA PHE A 147 16.61 3.51 -9.26
C PHE A 147 15.19 3.00 -9.04
N LEU A 148 14.90 2.47 -7.86
CA LEU A 148 13.54 2.17 -7.46
C LEU A 148 12.77 3.48 -7.37
N ARG A 149 11.71 3.59 -8.15
CA ARG A 149 10.79 4.72 -8.13
C ARG A 149 9.47 4.20 -7.64
N ASP A 150 9.05 4.66 -6.47
CA ASP A 150 7.68 4.45 -6.04
C ASP A 150 6.76 4.98 -7.13
N GLU A 151 5.55 4.40 -7.21
CA GLU A 151 4.48 5.14 -7.82
C GLU A 151 4.45 6.49 -7.10
N GLN A 152 4.76 7.58 -7.82
CA GLN A 152 4.22 8.85 -7.41
C GLN A 152 2.72 8.55 -7.28
N PRO A 153 2.10 8.71 -6.08
CA PRO A 153 0.66 8.59 -6.00
C PRO A 153 0.21 9.46 -7.13
N LEU A 154 -0.45 8.86 -8.11
CA LEU A 154 -0.83 9.57 -9.30
C LEU A 154 -1.54 10.78 -8.73
N LEU A 155 -0.92 11.96 -8.83
CA LEU A 155 -1.63 13.22 -8.83
C LEU A 155 -2.38 13.28 -10.18
N MET A 156 -2.92 12.15 -10.65
CA MET A 156 -4.28 12.14 -11.10
C MET A 156 -5.07 12.63 -9.87
N PRO A 157 -5.51 13.90 -9.83
CA PRO A 157 -6.61 14.24 -8.93
C PRO A 157 -7.63 13.09 -9.06
N PRO A 158 -8.08 12.47 -7.95
CA PRO A 158 -8.92 11.28 -7.99
C PRO A 158 -9.95 11.54 -9.05
N ARG A 159 -9.91 10.81 -10.19
CA ARG A 159 -10.64 11.17 -11.44
C ARG A 159 -11.91 11.86 -11.03
N ALA A 160 -11.96 13.19 -11.18
CA ALA A 160 -12.93 14.02 -10.46
C ALA A 160 -14.28 13.34 -10.62
N SER A 161 -14.77 12.78 -9.52
CA SER A 161 -15.86 11.82 -9.60
C SER A 161 -17.11 12.67 -9.70
N PHE A 162 -17.59 12.90 -10.91
CA PHE A 162 -18.75 13.74 -11.10
C PHE A 162 -20.02 12.95 -10.86
N ALA A 163 -20.98 13.62 -10.24
CA ALA A 163 -22.34 13.11 -10.12
C ALA A 163 -23.32 14.19 -10.55
N GLN A 164 -24.33 13.81 -11.32
CA GLN A 164 -25.39 14.71 -11.73
C GLN A 164 -26.58 14.56 -10.81
N ALA A 165 -27.06 15.67 -10.25
CA ALA A 165 -28.27 15.70 -9.45
C ALA A 165 -29.49 15.30 -10.30
N GLN A 166 -30.21 14.27 -9.86
CA GLN A 166 -31.45 13.80 -10.48
C GLN A 166 -32.68 14.53 -9.93
N PHE A 167 -32.54 15.12 -8.74
CA PHE A 167 -33.58 15.85 -8.02
C PHE A 167 -33.02 17.10 -7.38
N ASP A 168 -33.90 18.06 -7.09
CA ASP A 168 -33.56 19.23 -6.28
C ASP A 168 -33.37 18.82 -4.82
N PHE A 169 -32.35 19.38 -4.18
CA PHE A 169 -32.07 19.22 -2.76
C PHE A 169 -31.77 20.58 -2.15
N SER A 170 -32.49 20.95 -1.09
CA SER A 170 -32.26 22.20 -0.36
C SER A 170 -31.53 21.90 0.94
N ALA A 171 -30.34 22.48 1.10
CA ALA A 171 -29.55 22.37 2.32
C ALA A 171 -30.36 22.86 3.53
N GLN A 172 -30.40 22.05 4.58
CA GLN A 172 -31.08 22.38 5.84
C GLN A 172 -30.16 23.17 6.79
N ASP A 173 -28.85 23.04 6.62
CA ASP A 173 -27.84 23.69 7.45
C ASP A 173 -26.58 24.03 6.64
N SER A 174 -25.63 24.75 7.25
CA SER A 174 -24.42 25.25 6.60
C SER A 174 -23.40 24.17 6.20
N SER A 175 -23.55 22.94 6.69
CA SER A 175 -22.72 21.80 6.31
C SER A 175 -23.22 21.11 5.03
N GLN A 176 -24.48 21.34 4.65
CA GLN A 176 -25.13 20.71 3.49
C GLN A 176 -24.97 21.56 2.22
N LEU A 177 -24.94 20.88 1.07
CA LEU A 177 -24.84 21.48 -0.26
C LEU A 177 -26.18 21.39 -0.97
N SER A 178 -26.81 22.53 -1.25
CA SER A 178 -28.02 22.56 -2.09
C SER A 178 -27.68 22.18 -3.53
N LEU A 179 -28.52 21.36 -4.15
CA LEU A 179 -28.40 20.91 -5.54
C LEU A 179 -29.70 21.20 -6.30
N ARG A 180 -29.60 21.52 -7.59
CA ARG A 180 -30.73 21.50 -8.52
C ARG A 180 -30.58 20.33 -9.48
N ARG A 181 -31.70 19.76 -9.91
CA ARG A 181 -31.73 18.71 -10.94
C ARG A 181 -30.96 19.18 -12.16
N GLY A 182 -29.98 18.37 -12.57
CA GLY A 182 -29.07 18.65 -13.67
C GLY A 182 -27.70 19.16 -13.23
N ASP A 183 -27.55 19.65 -12.00
CA ASP A 183 -26.27 20.14 -11.48
C ASP A 183 -25.22 19.04 -11.48
N ILE A 184 -24.00 19.40 -11.91
CA ILE A 184 -22.83 18.53 -11.83
C ILE A 184 -22.06 18.86 -10.55
N VAL A 185 -21.90 17.84 -9.71
CA VAL A 185 -21.20 17.93 -8.44
C VAL A 185 -19.89 17.15 -8.55
N GLU A 186 -18.79 17.80 -8.18
CA GLU A 186 -17.51 17.12 -7.98
C GLU A 186 -17.55 16.40 -6.62
N VAL A 187 -17.54 15.06 -6.63
CA VAL A 187 -17.54 14.25 -5.40
C VAL A 187 -16.12 14.21 -4.83
N VAL A 188 -15.97 14.79 -3.63
CA VAL A 188 -14.70 14.90 -2.91
C VAL A 188 -14.52 13.75 -1.92
N GLU A 189 -15.60 13.32 -1.26
CA GLU A 189 -15.54 12.30 -0.20
C GLU A 189 -16.77 11.37 -0.21
N ARG A 190 -16.55 10.07 -0.02
CA ARG A 190 -17.57 9.00 0.03
C ARG A 190 -17.49 8.16 1.32
N ALA A 191 -17.08 8.79 2.44
CA ALA A 191 -16.88 8.09 3.70
C ALA A 191 -18.18 7.48 4.27
N ASP A 192 -19.33 8.08 3.96
CA ASP A 192 -20.65 7.60 4.35
C ASP A 192 -21.42 7.05 3.12
N PRO A 193 -22.14 5.92 3.25
CA PRO A 193 -22.89 5.32 2.15
C PRO A 193 -24.12 6.12 1.70
N HIS A 194 -24.67 6.98 2.56
CA HIS A 194 -25.87 7.76 2.31
C HIS A 194 -25.57 9.23 2.02
N TRP A 195 -24.52 9.80 2.63
CA TRP A 195 -24.15 11.20 2.50
C TRP A 195 -22.75 11.36 1.91
N TRP A 196 -22.69 12.03 0.76
CA TRP A 196 -21.42 12.32 0.10
C TRP A 196 -21.07 13.78 0.29
N ARG A 197 -19.78 14.07 0.33
CA ARG A 197 -19.27 15.44 0.33
C ARG A 197 -18.81 15.80 -1.07
N GLY A 198 -19.24 16.95 -1.56
CA GLY A 198 -18.83 17.41 -2.87
C GLY A 198 -18.88 18.92 -3.01
N ARG A 199 -18.51 19.37 -4.21
CA ARG A 199 -18.42 20.78 -4.57
C ARG A 199 -19.31 21.07 -5.77
N ALA A 200 -20.18 22.06 -5.64
CA ALA A 200 -21.00 22.61 -6.73
C ALA A 200 -21.14 24.12 -6.54
N GLY A 201 -21.07 24.89 -7.64
CA GLY A 201 -21.23 26.35 -7.60
C GLY A 201 -20.25 27.07 -6.65
N GLY A 202 -19.03 26.53 -6.47
CA GLY A 202 -18.02 27.09 -5.56
C GLY A 202 -18.25 26.81 -4.07
N ARG A 203 -19.31 26.10 -3.69
CA ARG A 203 -19.59 25.71 -2.29
C ARG A 203 -19.28 24.23 -2.09
N LEU A 204 -18.74 23.91 -0.92
CA LEU A 204 -18.45 22.53 -0.48
C LEU A 204 -19.44 22.15 0.61
N GLY A 205 -20.05 20.97 0.51
CA GLY A 205 -20.97 20.49 1.54
C GLY A 205 -21.45 19.06 1.29
N PHE A 206 -22.29 18.58 2.20
CA PHE A 206 -22.87 17.24 2.15
C PHE A 206 -24.17 17.21 1.36
N PHE A 207 -24.37 16.17 0.57
CA PHE A 207 -25.60 15.92 -0.15
C PHE A 207 -25.93 14.42 -0.15
N PRO A 208 -27.20 14.04 -0.27
CA PRO A 208 -27.60 12.64 -0.25
C PRO A 208 -27.20 11.92 -1.54
N ARG A 209 -26.54 10.76 -1.40
CA ARG A 209 -26.14 9.90 -2.52
C ARG A 209 -27.32 9.49 -3.40
N SER A 210 -28.49 9.25 -2.81
CA SER A 210 -29.69 8.83 -3.55
C SER A 210 -30.22 9.90 -4.52
N TYR A 211 -29.78 11.16 -4.40
CA TYR A 211 -30.25 12.28 -5.23
C TYR A 211 -29.37 12.52 -6.46
N VAL A 212 -28.26 11.79 -6.59
CA VAL A 212 -27.31 11.99 -7.70
C VAL A 212 -27.06 10.69 -8.46
N GLN A 213 -26.67 10.79 -9.72
CA GLN A 213 -26.22 9.67 -10.53
C GLN A 213 -24.76 9.91 -10.95
N PRO A 214 -23.85 8.91 -10.79
CA PRO A 214 -22.48 9.05 -11.27
C PRO A 214 -22.45 9.33 -12.78
N VAL A 215 -21.64 10.31 -13.18
CA VAL A 215 -21.41 10.66 -14.58
C VAL A 215 -19.95 10.42 -14.90
N HIS A 216 -19.70 9.72 -16.01
CA HIS A 216 -18.38 9.63 -16.60
C HIS A 216 -18.27 10.78 -17.59
N LEU A 217 -17.39 11.74 -17.30
CA LEU A 217 -17.04 12.85 -18.21
C LEU A 217 -15.73 12.55 -18.91
#